data_AF-A0A4Z1T0U2-F1
#
_entry.id   AF-A0A4Z1T0U2-F1
#
_cell.length_a   1.000
_cell.length_b   1.000
_cell.length_c   1.000
_cell.angle_alpha   90.00
_cell.angle_beta   90.00
_cell.angle_gamma   90.00
#
_symmetry.space_group_name_H-M   'P 1'
#
loop_
_entity.id
_entity.type
_entity.pdbx_description
1 polymer ?
#
loop_
_entity_poly.entity_id
_entity_poly.type
_entity_poly.pdbx_seq_one_letter_code
_entity_poly.pdbx_strand_id
1 'polypeptide(L)' 'MPEMGRFECPLCGVHYQDSISLATHVASMEHRRRLGQELPPRPTLNDLKAFLATRTDLGDAAAATRYLQGNKTDT' A
#
# COMPACT_ATOMS: atom_id res chain seq x y z
N MET A 1 9.09 8.12 -42.95
CA MET A 1 9.09 8.95 -41.72
C MET A 1 8.38 8.09 -40.68
N PRO A 2 9.01 7.68 -39.56
CA PRO A 2 8.38 6.70 -38.68
C PRO A 2 7.13 7.32 -38.06
N GLU A 3 6.08 6.53 -38.01
CA GLU A 3 4.74 6.91 -37.60
C GLU A 3 4.80 7.39 -36.15
N MET A 4 4.65 8.70 -35.96
CA MET A 4 4.66 9.34 -34.64
C MET A 4 3.53 8.70 -33.80
N GLY A 5 3.93 7.74 -32.97
CA GLY A 5 3.04 6.83 -32.27
C GLY A 5 2.03 7.60 -31.45
N ARG A 6 0.76 7.50 -31.83
CA ARG A 6 -0.36 8.02 -31.06
C ARG A 6 -0.41 7.19 -29.78
N PHE A 7 -0.22 7.81 -28.63
CA PHE A 7 -0.24 7.11 -27.34
C PHE A 7 -1.68 6.98 -26.89
N GLU A 8 -2.24 5.78 -26.94
CA GLU A 8 -3.63 5.54 -26.53
C GLU A 8 -3.71 4.82 -25.19
N CYS A 9 -4.73 5.15 -24.40
CA CYS A 9 -5.09 4.38 -23.23
C CYS A 9 -6.19 3.37 -23.63
N PRO A 10 -5.90 2.06 -23.73
CA PRO A 10 -6.87 1.07 -24.19
C PRO A 10 -8.04 0.88 -23.22
N LEU A 11 -7.85 1.27 -21.96
CA LEU A 11 -8.87 1.17 -20.91
C LEU A 11 -9.83 2.36 -20.92
N CYS A 12 -9.37 3.53 -21.38
CA CYS A 12 -10.17 4.76 -21.40
C CYS A 12 -10.59 5.19 -22.82
N GLY A 13 -9.97 4.63 -23.87
CA GLY A 13 -10.17 5.01 -25.27
C GLY A 13 -9.67 6.41 -25.64
N VAL A 14 -8.80 7.00 -24.81
CA VAL A 14 -8.32 8.38 -25.00
C VAL A 14 -6.96 8.36 -25.68
N HIS A 15 -6.79 9.23 -26.68
CA HIS A 15 -5.55 9.40 -27.42
C HIS A 15 -4.76 10.59 -26.91
N TYR A 16 -3.45 10.42 -26.82
CA TYR A 16 -2.49 11.41 -26.37
C TYR A 16 -1.42 11.61 -27.44
N GLN A 17 -0.93 12.84 -27.54
CA GLN A 17 0.11 13.22 -28.49
C GLN A 17 1.51 12.74 -28.05
N ASP A 18 1.69 12.53 -26.73
CA ASP A 18 2.97 12.23 -26.12
C ASP A 18 2.85 11.14 -25.06
N SER A 19 3.95 10.39 -24.87
CA SER A 19 4.06 9.35 -23.85
C SER A 19 3.93 9.91 -22.43
N ILE A 20 4.41 11.13 -22.21
CA ILE A 20 4.33 11.83 -20.93
C ILE A 20 2.86 12.07 -20.56
N SER A 21 2.05 12.56 -21.50
CA SER A 21 0.62 12.80 -21.27
C SER A 21 -0.15 11.51 -20.99
N LEU A 22 0.19 10.42 -21.68
CA LEU A 22 -0.38 9.09 -21.39
C LEU A 22 0.05 8.62 -19.98
N ALA A 23 1.31 8.79 -19.59
CA ALA A 23 1.81 8.42 -18.28
C ALA A 23 1.11 9.23 -17.16
N THR A 24 0.95 10.54 -17.36
CA THR A 24 0.19 11.40 -16.44
C THR A 24 -1.28 10.98 -16.36
N HIS A 25 -1.90 10.59 -17.47
CA HIS A 25 -3.27 10.08 -17.49
C HIS A 25 -3.40 8.80 -16.65
N VAL A 26 -2.53 7.80 -16.85
CA VAL A 26 -2.58 6.52 -16.11
C VAL A 26 -2.36 6.74 -14.60
N ALA A 27 -1.54 7.71 -14.23
CA ALA A 27 -1.33 8.09 -12.83
C ALA A 27 -2.49 8.89 -12.22
N SER A 28 -3.42 9.41 -13.05
CA SER A 28 -4.51 10.27 -12.59
C SER A 28 -5.60 9.50 -11.84
N MET A 29 -6.22 10.18 -10.88
CA MET A 29 -7.34 9.62 -10.11
C MET A 29 -8.54 9.28 -10.99
N GLU A 30 -8.75 10.01 -12.08
CA GLU A 30 -9.81 9.71 -13.05
C GLU A 30 -9.62 8.34 -13.71
N HIS A 31 -8.40 8.02 -14.14
CA HIS A 31 -8.07 6.72 -14.69
C HIS A 31 -8.31 5.60 -13.67
N ARG A 32 -7.82 5.78 -12.43
CA ARG A 32 -8.00 4.81 -11.33
C ARG A 32 -9.47 4.57 -10.98
N ARG A 33 -10.28 5.63 -10.96
CA ARG A 33 -11.73 5.55 -10.74
C ARG A 33 -12.45 4.79 -11.85
N ARG A 34 -12.08 5.03 -13.12
CA ARG A 34 -12.65 4.28 -14.26
C ARG A 34 -12.33 2.80 -14.20
N LEU A 35 -11.17 2.43 -13.66
CA LEU A 35 -10.80 1.02 -13.46
C LEU A 35 -11.46 0.35 -12.26
N GLY A 36 -12.33 1.06 -11.52
CA GLY A 36 -12.84 0.54 -10.24
C GLY A 36 -11.74 0.33 -9.20
N GLN A 37 -10.54 0.88 -9.43
CA GLN A 37 -9.51 1.00 -8.42
C GLN A 37 -9.80 2.24 -7.59
N GLU A 38 -10.91 2.18 -6.85
CA GLU A 38 -11.03 2.94 -5.63
C GLU A 38 -9.76 2.67 -4.82
N LEU A 39 -9.02 3.74 -4.47
CA LEU A 39 -7.91 3.59 -3.54
C LEU A 39 -8.43 2.80 -2.34
N PRO A 40 -7.71 1.77 -1.87
CA PRO A 40 -8.15 1.04 -0.70
C PRO A 40 -8.48 2.07 0.38
N PRO A 41 -9.64 1.93 1.05
CA PRO A 41 -10.08 2.89 2.04
C PRO A 41 -8.92 3.18 2.99
N ARG A 42 -8.76 4.45 3.37
CA ARG A 42 -7.69 4.86 4.29
C ARG A 42 -7.64 3.85 5.44
N PRO A 43 -6.48 3.22 5.70
CA PRO A 43 -6.40 2.19 6.71
C PRO A 43 -6.86 2.79 8.03
N THR A 44 -7.83 2.12 8.66
CA THR A 44 -8.37 2.54 9.95
C THR A 44 -7.50 1.98 11.07
N LEU A 45 -7.70 2.46 12.29
CA LEU A 45 -7.05 1.87 13.46
C LEU A 45 -7.36 0.38 13.63
N ASN A 46 -8.51 -0.10 13.16
CA ASN A 46 -8.83 -1.52 13.20
C ASN A 46 -8.01 -2.33 12.20
N ASP A 47 -7.74 -1.78 11.02
CA ASP A 47 -6.88 -2.41 10.00
C ASP A 47 -5.44 -2.57 10.54
N LEU A 48 -4.94 -1.52 11.19
CA LEU A 48 -3.63 -1.56 11.85
C LEU A 48 -3.60 -2.60 13.00
N LYS A 49 -4.63 -2.65 13.84
CA LYS A 49 -4.75 -3.64 14.93
C LYS A 49 -4.78 -5.07 14.39
N ALA A 50 -5.54 -5.33 13.33
CA ALA A 50 -5.59 -6.65 12.70
C ALA A 50 -4.21 -7.07 12.18
N PHE A 51 -3.51 -6.16 11.48
CA PHE A 51 -2.16 -6.42 10.98
C PHE A 51 -1.14 -6.74 12.08
N LEU A 52 -1.20 -6.00 13.19
CA LEU A 52 -0.35 -6.22 14.36
C LEU A 52 -0.67 -7.55 15.06
N ALA A 53 -1.96 -7.89 15.20
CA ALA A 53 -2.40 -9.13 15.82
C ALA A 53 -2.01 -10.38 15.00
N THR A 54 -2.03 -10.28 13.67
CA THR A 54 -1.55 -11.37 12.80
C THR A 54 -0.05 -11.59 12.94
N ARG A 55 0.72 -10.54 13.29
CA ARG A 55 2.19 -10.62 13.46
C ARG A 55 2.62 -11.15 14.84
N THR A 56 1.74 -11.12 15.84
CA THR A 56 2.03 -11.63 17.19
C THR A 56 2.01 -13.16 17.29
N ASP A 57 1.56 -13.88 16.25
CA ASP A 57 1.64 -15.35 16.22
C ASP A 57 3.06 -15.89 15.95
N LEU A 58 3.97 -15.04 15.42
CA LEU A 58 5.38 -15.40 15.23
C LEU A 58 6.31 -14.97 16.38
N GLY A 59 5.75 -14.37 17.44
CA GLY A 59 6.49 -13.79 18.55
C GLY A 59 5.96 -14.28 19.88
N ASP A 60 6.37 -15.48 20.26
CA ASP A 60 6.17 -16.07 21.58
C ASP A 60 6.80 -15.16 22.66
N ALA A 61 6.06 -14.13 23.07
CA ALA A 61 6.45 -13.14 24.06
C ALA A 61 6.32 -13.65 25.51
N ALA A 62 6.24 -14.97 25.70
CA ALA A 62 6.38 -15.59 27.03
C ALA A 62 7.84 -15.56 27.54
N ALA A 63 8.80 -15.04 26.76
CA ALA A 63 10.21 -14.95 27.14
C ALA A 63 10.62 -13.63 27.83
N ALA A 64 9.82 -12.56 27.78
CA ALA A 64 10.26 -11.23 28.24
C ALA A 64 9.94 -10.90 29.72
N THR A 65 9.23 -11.77 30.45
CA THR A 65 8.85 -11.50 31.87
C THR A 65 9.83 -12.09 32.89
N ARG A 66 10.99 -12.63 32.48
CA ARG A 66 11.99 -13.16 33.43
C ARG A 66 13.13 -12.21 33.81
N TYR A 67 13.28 -11.06 33.14
CA TYR A 67 14.47 -10.21 33.36
C TYR A 67 14.33 -9.09 34.41
N LEU A 68 13.12 -8.81 34.92
CA LEU A 68 12.90 -7.72 35.90
C LEU A 68 12.58 -8.20 37.33
N GLN A 69 12.56 -9.51 37.58
CA GLN A 69 12.21 -10.07 38.90
C GLN A 69 13.42 -10.79 39.56
N GLY A 70 14.60 -10.18 39.47
CA GLY A 70 15.85 -10.76 39.98
C GLY A 70 16.74 -9.85 40.84
N ASN A 71 16.28 -8.65 41.25
CA ASN A 71 17.06 -7.76 42.15
C ASN A 71 16.25 -7.36 43.39
N LYS A 72 15.98 -8.34 44.26
CA LYS A 72 15.72 -8.11 45.67
C LYS A 72 16.50 -9.16 46.47
N THR A 73 17.81 -8.97 46.61
CA THR A 73 18.59 -9.62 47.65
C THR A 73 18.54 -8.74 48.90
N ASP A 74 17.72 -9.17 49.84
CA ASP A 74 17.75 -8.85 51.26
C ASP A 74 18.99 -9.50 51.89
N THR A 75 19.89 -8.69 52.47
CA THR A 75 20.78 -8.98 53.62
C THR A 75 21.58 -7.72 53.94
#